data_AF-A0A5M9JL79-F1
#
_entry.id   AF-A0A5M9JL79-F1
#
_cell.length_a   1.000
_cell.length_b   1.000
_cell.length_c   1.000
_cell.angle_alpha   90.00
_cell.angle_beta   90.00
_cell.angle_gamma   90.00
#
_symmetry.space_group_name_H-M   'P 1'
#
loop_
_entity.id
_entity.type
_entity.pdbx_description
1 polymer ?
#
loop_
_entity_poly.entity_id
_entity_poly.type
_entity_poly.pdbx_seq_one_letter_code
_entity_poly.pdbx_strand_id
1 'polypeptide(L)'
;MSAADTALLTEHLTYRPIAVIDDIINSINLLAFRAIDALEKGLLAAPPASIGFTPTSTSSAEDVATQCQHEIEYGVYKLETLLNAKIDKNFDKMEIYLLRNVFAVPADVRDWIRLSHYEGLDFSAVDENGGAKKNVKAEDGTEMEIDTEDDGRPSLAFLQKKGNLTKDGKHPIATTTEFALTQLPALKQLLDNLGPRLKELSEGDGMDGMVGEQEKSWRRERLEFIEKETRRHLESVRGLELGAQGEVRDGEWQGEGRKLGNGEVEDLEKVVGMFETHAAPPQGDGDAMDEGA
;
A
#
# COMPACT_ATOMS: atom_id res chain seq x y z
N MET A 1 10.83 -2.69 10.42
CA MET A 1 9.62 -2.32 11.18
C MET A 1 8.93 -3.61 11.59
N SER A 2 8.53 -3.79 12.86
CA SER A 2 7.86 -5.03 13.28
C SER A 2 6.43 -5.05 12.73
N ALA A 3 5.88 -6.23 12.43
CA ALA A 3 4.52 -6.36 11.92
C ALA A 3 3.47 -5.68 12.81
N ALA A 4 3.63 -5.72 14.14
CA ALA A 4 2.72 -5.02 15.03
C ALA A 4 2.97 -3.50 15.13
N ASP A 5 4.14 -2.98 14.75
CA ASP A 5 4.34 -1.52 14.59
C ASP A 5 3.54 -1.05 13.37
N THR A 6 3.62 -1.81 12.28
CA THR A 6 2.82 -1.56 11.07
C THR A 6 1.34 -1.61 11.36
N ALA A 7 0.87 -2.62 12.10
CA ALA A 7 -0.53 -2.77 12.48
C ALA A 7 -1.02 -1.56 13.31
N LEU A 8 -0.29 -1.19 14.36
CA LEU A 8 -0.64 -0.07 15.23
C LEU A 8 -0.66 1.25 14.45
N LEU A 9 0.35 1.50 13.61
CA LEU A 9 0.41 2.70 12.79
C LEU A 9 -0.69 2.71 11.73
N THR A 10 -0.99 1.58 11.09
CA THR A 10 -2.09 1.50 10.12
C THR A 10 -3.44 1.76 10.74
N GLU A 11 -3.64 1.26 11.96
CA GLU A 11 -4.88 1.44 12.68
C GLU A 11 -5.03 2.89 13.14
N HIS A 12 -3.95 3.50 13.63
CA HIS A 12 -3.93 4.90 14.02
C HIS A 12 -4.12 5.86 12.85
N LEU A 13 -3.38 5.65 11.76
CA LEU A 13 -3.37 6.53 10.59
C LEU A 13 -4.53 6.26 9.64
N THR A 14 -5.21 5.12 9.76
CA THR A 14 -6.23 4.61 8.83
C THR A 14 -5.71 4.28 7.42
N TYR A 15 -4.40 4.30 7.23
CA TYR A 15 -3.71 3.93 6.00
C TYR A 15 -2.32 3.33 6.31
N ARG A 16 -1.76 2.59 5.36
CA ARG A 16 -0.40 2.05 5.49
C ARG A 16 0.63 3.16 5.33
N PRO A 17 1.59 3.33 6.26
CA PRO A 17 2.64 4.35 6.13
C PRO A 17 3.35 4.34 4.78
N ILE A 18 3.60 3.15 4.23
CA ILE A 18 4.22 2.98 2.91
C ILE A 18 3.38 3.58 1.76
N ALA A 19 2.05 3.59 1.88
CA ALA A 19 1.18 4.15 0.84
C ALA A 19 1.37 5.66 0.67
N VAL A 20 1.59 6.40 1.77
CA VAL A 20 1.88 7.84 1.69
C VAL A 20 3.24 8.09 1.04
N ILE A 21 4.22 7.25 1.31
CA ILE A 21 5.55 7.36 0.71
C ILE A 21 5.46 7.09 -0.80
N ASP A 22 4.74 6.03 -1.20
CA ASP A 22 4.47 5.72 -2.60
C ASP A 22 3.81 6.91 -3.31
N ASP A 23 2.78 7.51 -2.71
CA ASP A 23 2.07 8.66 -3.29
C ASP A 23 2.98 9.87 -3.46
N ILE A 24 3.88 10.12 -2.49
CA ILE A 24 4.90 11.18 -2.60
C ILE A 24 5.83 10.89 -3.79
N ILE A 25 6.37 9.68 -3.90
CA ILE A 25 7.28 9.28 -4.98
C ILE A 25 6.57 9.43 -6.35
N ASN A 26 5.33 8.94 -6.46
CA ASN A 26 4.53 9.08 -7.68
C ASN A 26 4.31 10.55 -8.06
N SER A 27 3.97 11.39 -7.08
CA SER A 27 3.70 12.81 -7.31
C SER A 27 4.93 13.55 -7.83
N ILE A 28 6.11 13.17 -7.36
CA ILE A 28 7.39 13.81 -7.71
C ILE A 28 7.87 13.34 -9.07
N ASN A 29 7.70 12.06 -9.39
CA ASN A 29 7.94 11.56 -10.74
C ASN A 29 7.04 12.29 -11.75
N LEU A 30 5.74 12.41 -11.46
CA LEU A 30 4.82 13.16 -12.32
C LEU A 30 5.21 14.64 -12.48
N LEU A 31 5.66 15.30 -11.40
CA LEU A 31 6.10 16.68 -11.45
C LEU A 31 7.41 16.83 -12.24
N ALA A 32 8.34 15.88 -12.12
CA ALA A 32 9.60 15.86 -12.85
C ALA A 32 9.35 15.76 -14.36
N PHE A 33 8.51 14.82 -14.81
CA PHE A 33 8.13 14.69 -16.21
C PHE A 33 7.52 16.00 -16.75
N ARG A 34 6.55 16.57 -16.01
CA ARG A 34 5.91 17.83 -16.41
C ARG A 34 6.89 19.00 -16.50
N ALA A 35 7.87 19.06 -15.60
CA ALA A 35 8.88 20.11 -15.60
C ALA A 35 9.83 19.98 -16.80
N ILE A 36 10.22 18.75 -17.15
CA ILE A 36 11.06 18.45 -18.32
C ILE A 36 10.31 18.79 -19.62
N ASP A 37 9.05 18.35 -19.75
CA ASP A 37 8.20 18.69 -20.90
C ASP A 37 8.03 20.21 -21.06
N ALA A 38 7.81 20.92 -19.95
CA ALA A 38 7.67 22.37 -19.96
C ALA A 38 8.98 23.06 -20.35
N LEU A 39 10.12 22.53 -19.91
CA LEU A 39 11.44 23.01 -20.27
C LEU A 39 11.71 22.82 -21.77
N GLU A 40 11.44 21.63 -22.31
CA GLU A 40 11.62 21.33 -23.74
C GLU A 40 10.76 22.25 -24.60
N LYS A 41 9.46 22.36 -24.28
CA LYS A 41 8.55 23.27 -24.99
C LYS A 41 9.00 24.73 -24.89
N GLY A 42 9.50 25.14 -23.72
CA GLY A 42 10.02 26.49 -23.50
C GLY A 42 11.27 26.78 -24.34
N LEU A 43 12.19 25.83 -24.44
CA LEU A 43 13.40 25.96 -25.24
C LEU A 43 13.09 25.95 -26.75
N LEU A 44 12.18 25.08 -27.21
CA LEU A 44 11.78 25.03 -28.62
C LEU A 44 10.99 26.28 -29.05
N ALA A 45 10.26 26.92 -28.15
CA ALA A 45 9.54 28.16 -28.42
C ALA A 45 10.46 29.40 -28.47
N ALA A 46 11.64 29.33 -27.85
CA ALA A 46 12.57 30.45 -27.82
C ALA A 46 13.36 30.55 -29.15
N PRO A 47 13.63 31.78 -29.64
CA PRO A 47 14.38 31.95 -30.88
C PRO A 47 15.82 31.41 -30.71
N PRO A 48 16.38 30.69 -31.69
CA PRO A 48 17.71 30.06 -31.58
C PRO A 48 18.82 31.05 -31.17
N ALA A 49 18.76 32.29 -31.65
CA ALA A 49 19.71 33.35 -31.31
C ALA A 49 19.73 33.72 -29.82
N SER A 50 18.61 33.54 -29.09
CA SER A 50 18.53 33.83 -27.65
C SER A 50 19.17 32.76 -26.78
N ILE A 51 19.23 31.52 -27.28
CA ILE A 51 19.83 30.37 -26.61
C ILE A 51 21.34 30.30 -26.87
N GLY A 52 21.81 31.02 -27.89
CA GLY A 52 23.22 31.08 -28.28
C GLY A 52 23.53 30.45 -29.64
N PHE A 53 22.51 29.98 -30.37
CA PHE A 53 22.68 29.47 -31.73
C PHE A 53 22.66 30.63 -32.72
N THR A 54 23.85 31.14 -33.05
CA THR A 54 24.02 32.15 -34.09
C THR A 54 24.45 31.51 -35.42
N PRO A 55 23.83 31.89 -36.56
CA PRO A 55 24.27 31.40 -37.84
C PRO A 55 25.70 31.83 -38.13
N THR A 56 26.58 30.86 -38.36
CA THR A 56 27.95 31.09 -38.84
C THR A 56 27.92 31.22 -40.36
N SER A 57 28.89 31.90 -40.97
CA SER A 57 29.00 32.14 -42.42
C SER A 57 28.95 30.89 -43.32
N THR A 58 28.98 29.69 -42.73
CA THR A 58 29.03 28.39 -43.42
C THR A 58 27.70 27.62 -43.32
N SER A 59 26.76 28.04 -42.47
CA SER A 59 25.53 27.31 -42.15
C SER A 59 24.30 28.12 -42.56
N SER A 60 23.35 27.52 -43.28
CA SER A 60 22.09 28.21 -43.56
C SER A 60 21.28 28.39 -42.27
N ALA A 61 20.35 29.35 -42.25
CA ALA A 61 19.49 29.57 -41.08
C ALA A 61 18.62 28.33 -40.75
N GLU A 62 18.31 27.52 -41.77
CA GLU A 62 17.54 26.29 -41.64
C GLU A 62 18.37 25.17 -40.98
N ASP A 63 19.65 25.05 -41.36
CA ASP A 63 20.59 24.09 -40.75
C ASP A 63 20.84 24.40 -39.26
N VAL A 64 20.85 25.68 -38.90
CA VAL A 64 21.05 26.11 -37.50
C VAL A 64 19.80 25.81 -36.66
N ALA A 65 18.61 25.92 -37.24
CA ALA A 65 17.36 25.60 -36.55
C ALA A 65 17.22 24.09 -36.29
N THR A 66 17.56 23.25 -37.26
CA THR A 66 17.53 21.78 -37.10
C THR A 66 18.61 21.30 -36.12
N GLN A 67 19.81 21.88 -36.18
CA GLN A 67 20.88 21.60 -35.21
C GLN A 67 20.45 21.99 -33.79
N CYS A 68 19.82 23.16 -33.63
CA CYS A 68 19.30 23.62 -32.34
C CYS A 68 18.25 22.65 -31.77
N GLN A 69 17.30 22.21 -32.60
CA GLN A 69 16.27 21.24 -32.18
C GLN A 69 16.89 19.93 -31.68
N HIS A 70 17.79 19.33 -32.46
CA HIS A 70 18.44 18.08 -32.06
C HIS A 70 19.31 18.22 -30.81
N GLU A 71 19.98 19.36 -30.62
CA GLU A 71 20.78 19.61 -29.43
C GLU A 71 19.91 19.81 -28.18
N ILE A 72 18.76 20.48 -28.33
CA ILE A 72 17.76 20.62 -27.26
C ILE A 72 17.20 19.24 -26.88
N GLU A 73 16.69 18.47 -27.84
CA GLU A 73 16.13 17.13 -27.61
C GLU A 73 17.13 16.22 -26.88
N TYR A 74 18.38 16.20 -27.36
CA TYR A 74 19.44 15.39 -26.75
C TYR A 74 19.84 15.87 -25.35
N GLY A 75 19.89 17.19 -25.15
CA GLY A 75 20.18 17.80 -23.84
C GLY A 75 19.08 17.53 -22.82
N VAL A 76 17.82 17.67 -23.22
CA VAL A 76 16.63 17.38 -22.42
C VAL A 76 16.61 15.91 -22.03
N TYR A 77 16.85 14.99 -22.98
CA TYR A 77 16.92 13.56 -22.69
C TYR A 77 18.02 13.19 -21.67
N LYS A 78 19.21 13.81 -21.78
CA LYS A 78 20.28 13.63 -20.78
C LYS A 78 19.88 14.15 -19.41
N LEU A 79 19.24 15.32 -19.36
CA LEU A 79 18.76 15.91 -18.13
C LEU A 79 17.70 15.03 -17.47
N GLU A 80 16.74 14.51 -18.24
CA GLU A 80 15.73 13.58 -17.77
C GLU A 80 16.36 12.33 -17.15
N THR A 81 17.28 11.70 -17.87
CA THR A 81 17.98 10.50 -17.39
C THR A 81 18.71 10.78 -16.07
N LEU A 82 19.40 11.92 -15.98
CA LEU A 82 20.11 12.33 -14.76
C LEU A 82 19.16 12.66 -13.62
N LEU A 83 18.05 13.35 -13.90
CA LEU A 83 17.08 13.74 -12.91
C LEU A 83 16.38 12.51 -12.33
N ASN A 84 15.93 11.57 -13.16
CA ASN A 84 15.30 10.32 -12.73
C ASN A 84 16.24 9.53 -11.82
N ALA A 85 17.49 9.32 -12.25
CA ALA A 85 18.48 8.61 -11.42
C ALA A 85 18.77 9.30 -10.08
N LYS A 86 18.63 10.63 -10.00
CA LYS A 86 18.81 11.39 -8.75
C LYS A 86 17.55 11.37 -7.88
N ILE A 87 16.38 11.43 -8.48
CA ILE A 87 15.10 11.29 -7.78
C ILE A 87 15.07 9.91 -7.15
N ASP A 88 15.21 8.83 -7.91
CA ASP A 88 15.19 7.44 -7.39
C ASP A 88 16.12 7.31 -6.17
N LYS A 89 17.41 7.62 -6.33
CA LYS A 89 18.40 7.48 -5.25
C LYS A 89 18.12 8.30 -3.99
N ASN A 90 17.58 9.51 -4.14
CA ASN A 90 17.31 10.38 -2.98
C ASN A 90 15.97 10.03 -2.33
N PHE A 91 15.00 9.59 -3.12
CA PHE A 91 13.68 9.22 -2.65
C PHE A 91 13.69 7.83 -1.99
N ASP A 92 14.53 6.89 -2.45
CA ASP A 92 14.80 5.63 -1.73
C ASP A 92 15.36 5.90 -0.31
N LYS A 93 16.29 6.86 -0.19
CA LYS A 93 16.84 7.26 1.11
C LYS A 93 15.80 7.92 2.01
N MET A 94 14.93 8.72 1.41
CA MET A 94 13.85 9.39 2.11
C MET A 94 12.81 8.38 2.60
N GLU A 95 12.44 7.40 1.78
CA GLU A 95 11.59 6.27 2.17
C GLU A 95 12.15 5.56 3.40
N ILE A 96 13.42 5.15 3.34
CA ILE A 96 14.09 4.48 4.45
C ILE A 96 14.10 5.37 5.70
N TYR A 97 14.41 6.65 5.53
CA TYR A 97 14.44 7.60 6.65
C TYR A 97 13.06 7.77 7.30
N LEU A 98 12.00 7.91 6.49
CA LEU A 98 10.64 8.07 6.98
C LEU A 98 10.16 6.81 7.71
N LEU A 99 10.35 5.63 7.14
CA LEU A 99 9.96 4.37 7.78
C LEU A 99 10.76 4.06 9.04
N ARG A 100 12.00 4.57 9.15
CA ARG A 100 12.85 4.33 10.32
C ARG A 100 12.65 5.35 11.45
N ASN A 101 12.26 6.58 11.14
CA ASN A 101 12.24 7.67 12.13
C ASN A 101 10.87 8.33 12.31
N VAL A 102 10.11 8.54 11.23
CA VAL A 102 8.83 9.27 11.30
C VAL A 102 7.68 8.31 11.55
N PHE A 103 7.60 7.25 10.73
CA PHE A 103 6.63 6.18 10.86
C PHE A 103 7.22 5.01 11.65
N ALA A 104 7.82 5.31 12.79
CA ALA A 104 8.42 4.32 13.68
C ALA A 104 7.92 4.52 15.10
N VAL A 105 7.60 3.41 15.76
CA VAL A 105 7.21 3.39 17.17
C VAL A 105 8.42 2.90 17.98
N PRO A 106 8.93 3.68 18.95
CA PRO A 106 10.01 3.21 19.81
C PRO A 106 9.55 2.00 20.63
N ALA A 107 10.41 0.98 20.74
CA ALA A 107 10.08 -0.27 21.41
C ALA A 107 9.62 -0.07 22.86
N ASP A 108 10.22 0.90 23.56
CA ASP A 108 9.96 1.18 24.98
C ASP A 108 8.54 1.67 25.24
N VAL A 109 7.89 2.30 24.26
CA VAL A 109 6.53 2.86 24.40
C VAL A 109 5.47 2.02 23.70
N ARG A 110 5.88 1.04 22.88
CA ARG A 110 4.98 0.25 22.03
C ARG A 110 3.84 -0.40 22.82
N ASP A 111 4.19 -1.05 23.93
CA ASP A 111 3.22 -1.78 24.76
C ASP A 111 2.35 -0.84 25.62
N TRP A 112 2.73 0.43 25.71
CA TRP A 112 2.02 1.47 26.47
C TRP A 112 1.10 2.32 25.60
N ILE A 113 1.21 2.21 24.27
CA ILE A 113 0.35 2.96 23.35
C ILE A 113 -1.01 2.28 23.27
N ARG A 114 -2.04 3.00 23.71
CA ARG A 114 -3.44 2.62 23.55
C ARG A 114 -4.12 3.60 22.60
N LEU A 115 -4.71 3.09 21.52
CA LEU A 115 -5.48 3.91 20.60
C LEU A 115 -6.85 4.27 21.20
N SER A 116 -7.41 5.41 20.80
CA SER A 116 -8.64 5.95 21.38
C SER A 116 -9.85 5.01 21.31
N HIS A 117 -9.96 4.20 20.27
CA HIS A 117 -11.05 3.22 20.12
C HIS A 117 -10.88 1.96 20.98
N TYR A 118 -9.73 1.80 21.64
CA TYR A 118 -9.54 0.77 22.66
C TYR A 118 -9.92 1.27 24.06
N GLU A 119 -10.27 2.54 24.27
CA GLU A 119 -10.66 3.09 25.57
C GLU A 119 -11.95 2.42 26.09
N GLY A 120 -11.94 1.93 27.33
CA GLY A 120 -13.10 1.26 27.96
C GLY A 120 -13.27 -0.23 27.64
N LEU A 121 -12.33 -0.86 26.93
CA LEU A 121 -12.24 -2.32 26.85
C LEU A 121 -11.54 -2.88 28.09
N ASP A 122 -12.27 -3.66 28.89
CA ASP A 122 -11.77 -4.42 30.03
C ASP A 122 -11.67 -5.90 29.65
N PHE A 123 -10.45 -6.43 29.57
CA PHE A 123 -10.18 -7.83 29.23
C PHE A 123 -10.03 -8.74 30.46
N SER A 124 -10.23 -8.21 31.67
CA SER A 124 -10.08 -8.96 32.94
C SER A 124 -11.05 -10.15 33.08
N ALA A 125 -12.15 -10.17 32.32
CA ALA A 125 -13.12 -11.27 32.35
C ALA A 125 -12.69 -12.51 31.54
N VAL A 126 -11.66 -12.40 30.69
CA VAL A 126 -11.20 -13.51 29.84
C VAL A 126 -10.25 -14.45 30.60
N ASP A 127 -9.49 -13.93 31.57
CA ASP A 127 -8.54 -14.73 32.37
C ASP A 127 -9.24 -15.67 33.37
N GLU A 128 -10.49 -15.40 33.76
CA GLU A 128 -11.18 -16.18 34.79
C GLU A 128 -11.84 -17.48 34.27
N ASN A 129 -12.09 -17.62 32.97
CA ASN A 129 -12.78 -18.79 32.40
C ASN A 129 -11.86 -19.93 31.90
N GLY A 130 -10.53 -19.77 31.99
CA GLY A 130 -9.56 -20.79 31.57
C GLY A 130 -9.24 -21.88 32.60
N GLY A 131 -9.84 -21.84 33.81
CA GLY A 131 -9.32 -22.60 34.96
C GLY A 131 -10.34 -23.22 35.92
N ALA A 132 -11.63 -23.36 35.55
CA ALA A 132 -12.62 -23.93 36.47
C ALA A 132 -12.65 -25.48 36.44
N LYS A 133 -11.61 -26.14 36.96
CA LYS A 133 -11.70 -27.55 37.37
C LYS A 133 -12.60 -27.66 38.59
N LYS A 134 -13.89 -27.92 38.39
CA LYS A 134 -14.82 -28.18 39.49
C LYS A 134 -14.73 -29.65 39.91
N ASN A 135 -13.93 -29.94 40.93
CA ASN A 135 -13.98 -31.24 41.63
C ASN A 135 -15.29 -31.32 42.42
N VAL A 136 -16.15 -32.29 42.09
CA VAL A 136 -17.26 -32.70 42.95
C VAL A 136 -17.15 -34.21 43.15
N LYS A 137 -16.92 -34.61 44.41
CA LYS A 137 -17.00 -36.00 44.87
C LYS A 137 -18.48 -36.37 45.01
N ALA A 138 -18.95 -37.38 44.29
CA ALA A 138 -20.22 -38.03 44.57
C ALA A 138 -19.99 -39.20 45.52
N GLU A 139 -20.90 -39.37 46.49
CA GLU A 139 -21.04 -40.63 47.22
C GLU A 139 -21.91 -41.57 46.39
N ASP A 140 -21.46 -42.82 46.34
CA ASP A 140 -22.00 -43.99 45.66
C ASP A 140 -21.62 -44.16 44.18
N GLY A 141 -20.84 -45.21 43.95
CA GLY A 141 -20.09 -45.42 42.72
C GLY A 141 -20.86 -46.26 41.72
N THR A 142 -21.20 -45.66 40.57
CA THR A 142 -21.30 -46.35 39.28
C THR A 142 -21.06 -45.33 38.18
N GLU A 143 -20.03 -45.56 37.37
CA GLU A 143 -19.73 -44.77 36.17
C GLU A 143 -20.70 -45.16 35.05
N MET A 144 -21.43 -44.18 34.52
CA MET A 144 -22.15 -44.31 33.25
C MET A 144 -21.95 -43.00 32.48
N GLU A 145 -21.20 -43.07 31.38
CA GLU A 145 -21.09 -41.97 30.41
C GLU A 145 -22.40 -41.86 29.64
N ILE A 146 -23.01 -40.67 29.72
CA ILE A 146 -24.08 -40.26 28.81
C ILE A 146 -23.69 -38.88 28.30
N ASP A 147 -23.26 -38.84 27.04
CA ASP A 147 -23.23 -37.62 26.23
C ASP A 147 -24.67 -37.19 25.97
N THR A 148 -25.07 -36.06 26.55
CA THR A 148 -26.24 -35.31 26.07
C THR A 148 -25.85 -33.86 25.82
N GLU A 149 -25.88 -33.54 24.54
CA GLU A 149 -25.89 -32.22 23.93
C GLU A 149 -27.03 -31.32 24.46
N ASP A 150 -26.85 -30.02 24.20
CA ASP A 150 -27.88 -28.98 24.12
C ASP A 150 -28.37 -28.36 25.45
N ASP A 151 -27.53 -27.51 26.03
CA ASP A 151 -27.98 -26.43 26.90
C ASP A 151 -28.78 -25.43 26.04
N GLY A 152 -30.10 -25.62 25.96
CA GLY A 152 -31.09 -24.91 25.11
C GLY A 152 -31.25 -23.40 25.35
N ARG A 153 -30.15 -22.66 25.43
CA ARG A 153 -30.10 -21.22 25.22
C ARG A 153 -29.70 -21.03 23.77
N PRO A 154 -30.55 -20.44 22.90
CA PRO A 154 -30.11 -20.16 21.55
C PRO A 154 -28.86 -19.31 21.66
N SER A 155 -27.77 -19.81 21.08
CA SER A 155 -26.41 -19.25 21.15
C SER A 155 -26.33 -17.78 20.71
N LEU A 156 -27.40 -17.25 20.13
CA LEU A 156 -27.57 -15.91 19.59
C LEU A 156 -28.67 -15.08 20.31
N ALA A 157 -29.19 -15.53 21.45
CA ALA A 157 -30.22 -14.80 22.22
C ALA A 157 -29.76 -13.38 22.63
N PHE A 158 -28.45 -13.16 22.73
CA PHE A 158 -27.85 -11.87 23.04
C PHE A 158 -28.02 -10.83 21.91
N LEU A 159 -28.24 -11.26 20.66
CA LEU A 159 -28.43 -10.37 19.50
C LEU A 159 -29.82 -9.75 19.44
N GLN A 160 -30.82 -10.32 20.13
CA GLN A 160 -32.18 -9.77 20.17
C GLN A 160 -32.37 -8.67 21.24
N LYS A 161 -31.38 -8.44 22.11
CA LYS A 161 -31.39 -7.30 23.04
C LYS A 161 -31.03 -6.02 22.28
N LYS A 162 -32.05 -5.39 21.70
CA LYS A 162 -31.95 -4.05 21.09
C LYS A 162 -31.70 -3.00 22.17
N GLY A 163 -30.43 -2.71 22.43
CA GLY A 163 -29.99 -1.60 23.30
C GLY A 163 -30.32 -0.24 22.66
N ASN A 164 -30.47 0.79 23.50
CA ASN A 164 -30.89 2.12 23.07
C ASN A 164 -29.83 2.79 22.17
N LEU A 165 -30.30 3.40 21.08
CA LEU A 165 -29.58 3.83 19.86
C LEU A 165 -28.57 4.99 20.02
N THR A 166 -27.92 5.14 21.17
CA THR A 166 -27.01 6.28 21.39
C THR A 166 -25.64 5.81 21.81
N LYS A 167 -24.74 5.78 20.83
CA LYS A 167 -23.29 5.60 20.94
C LYS A 167 -22.89 4.24 21.48
N ASP A 168 -22.30 3.41 20.62
CA ASP A 168 -21.20 2.47 20.92
C ASP A 168 -21.04 1.49 19.76
N GLY A 169 -19.80 1.18 19.38
CA GLY A 169 -19.41 0.25 18.30
C GLY A 169 -19.77 -1.23 18.51
N LYS A 170 -20.86 -1.53 19.22
CA LYS A 170 -21.27 -2.89 19.61
C LYS A 170 -22.20 -3.57 18.59
N HIS A 171 -22.61 -2.88 17.52
CA HIS A 171 -23.40 -3.47 16.43
C HIS A 171 -22.84 -3.10 15.05
N PRO A 172 -21.77 -3.78 14.59
CA PRO A 172 -21.15 -3.50 13.30
C PRO A 172 -22.13 -3.71 12.14
N ILE A 173 -22.99 -4.74 12.18
CA ILE A 173 -23.91 -5.04 11.07
C ILE A 173 -25.04 -4.00 10.98
N ALA A 174 -25.66 -3.60 12.09
CA ALA A 174 -26.72 -2.59 12.08
C ALA A 174 -26.18 -1.21 11.63
N THR A 175 -25.02 -0.80 12.17
CA THR A 175 -24.34 0.44 11.76
C THR A 175 -23.90 0.40 10.30
N THR A 176 -23.42 -0.76 9.83
CA THR A 176 -23.05 -0.94 8.41
C THR A 176 -24.29 -0.89 7.52
N THR A 177 -25.43 -1.46 7.93
CA THR A 177 -26.68 -1.39 7.15
C THR A 177 -27.29 0.00 7.18
N GLU A 178 -27.28 0.71 8.31
CA GLU A 178 -27.75 2.09 8.41
C GLU A 178 -26.83 3.01 7.62
N PHE A 179 -25.52 2.86 7.75
CA PHE A 179 -24.54 3.57 6.93
C PHE A 179 -24.77 3.27 5.43
N ALA A 180 -24.87 2.01 5.03
CA ALA A 180 -25.14 1.65 3.64
C ALA A 180 -26.46 2.25 3.14
N LEU A 181 -27.53 2.23 3.96
CA LEU A 181 -28.80 2.90 3.65
C LEU A 181 -28.63 4.43 3.53
N THR A 182 -27.79 5.06 4.35
CA THR A 182 -27.47 6.49 4.22
C THR A 182 -26.58 6.81 3.03
N GLN A 183 -25.80 5.85 2.51
CA GLN A 183 -25.01 6.02 1.29
C GLN A 183 -25.84 5.83 0.01
N LEU A 184 -27.00 5.18 0.06
CA LEU A 184 -27.85 4.95 -1.12
C LEU A 184 -28.32 6.26 -1.81
N PRO A 185 -28.76 7.31 -1.09
CA PRO A 185 -29.10 8.59 -1.72
C PRO A 185 -27.90 9.26 -2.40
N ALA A 186 -26.72 9.22 -1.78
CA ALA A 186 -25.49 9.78 -2.36
C ALA A 186 -25.09 9.03 -3.64
N LEU A 187 -25.19 7.69 -3.62
CA LEU A 187 -24.97 6.86 -4.80
C LEU A 187 -25.99 7.12 -5.92
N LYS A 188 -27.27 7.33 -5.57
CA LYS A 188 -28.29 7.72 -6.55
C LYS A 188 -28.00 9.08 -7.17
N GLN A 189 -27.60 10.08 -6.38
CA GLN A 189 -27.20 11.38 -6.89
C GLN A 189 -25.95 11.31 -7.78
N LEU A 190 -24.99 10.44 -7.46
CA LEU A 190 -23.84 10.18 -8.31
C LEU A 190 -24.24 9.49 -9.61
N LEU A 191 -25.17 8.54 -9.57
CA LEU A 191 -25.70 7.86 -10.76
C LEU A 191 -26.47 8.83 -11.67
N ASP A 192 -27.27 9.72 -11.09
CA ASP A 192 -28.02 10.77 -11.80
C ASP A 192 -27.07 11.78 -12.46
N ASN A 193 -25.87 11.99 -11.89
CA ASN A 193 -24.82 12.83 -12.50
C ASN A 193 -23.94 12.07 -13.50
N LEU A 194 -23.75 10.76 -13.33
CA LEU A 194 -22.95 9.94 -14.25
C LEU A 194 -23.69 9.67 -15.55
N GLY A 195 -25.02 9.46 -15.51
CA GLY A 195 -25.85 9.24 -16.70
C GLY A 195 -25.64 10.29 -17.81
N PRO A 196 -25.80 11.60 -17.52
CA PRO A 196 -25.56 12.64 -18.50
C PRO A 196 -24.09 12.76 -18.90
N ARG A 197 -23.13 12.52 -17.99
CA ARG A 197 -21.69 12.52 -18.32
C ARG A 197 -21.28 11.36 -19.23
N LEU A 198 -21.88 10.18 -19.06
CA LEU A 198 -21.72 9.03 -19.95
C LEU A 198 -22.30 9.33 -21.33
N LYS A 199 -23.44 10.03 -21.37
CA LYS A 199 -24.05 10.49 -22.61
C LYS A 199 -23.16 11.52 -23.31
N GLU A 200 -22.65 12.51 -22.60
CA GLU A 200 -21.68 13.52 -23.06
C GLU A 200 -20.37 12.87 -23.56
N LEU A 201 -19.84 11.87 -22.85
CA LEU A 201 -18.68 11.08 -23.26
C LEU A 201 -18.98 10.22 -24.50
N SER A 202 -20.20 9.71 -24.65
CA SER A 202 -20.61 8.96 -25.83
C SER A 202 -20.87 9.85 -27.05
N GLU A 203 -21.30 11.09 -26.81
CA GLU A 203 -21.60 12.11 -27.83
C GLU A 203 -20.35 12.92 -28.22
N GLY A 204 -19.24 12.79 -27.50
CA GLY A 204 -17.89 13.12 -27.98
C GLY A 204 -17.49 14.60 -27.87
N ASP A 205 -17.99 15.34 -26.88
CA ASP A 205 -17.74 16.79 -26.76
C ASP A 205 -16.33 17.15 -26.21
N GLY A 206 -15.51 16.14 -25.87
CA GLY A 206 -14.12 16.33 -25.41
C GLY A 206 -13.05 16.13 -26.50
N MET A 207 -13.45 15.96 -27.76
CA MET A 207 -12.60 15.56 -28.89
C MET A 207 -12.52 16.63 -29.99
N ASP A 208 -12.86 17.89 -29.70
CA ASP A 208 -12.78 18.95 -30.71
C ASP A 208 -11.30 19.18 -31.11
N GLY A 209 -10.90 18.59 -32.25
CA GLY A 209 -9.57 18.70 -32.84
C GLY A 209 -8.73 17.41 -32.92
N MET A 210 -9.15 16.28 -32.34
CA MET A 210 -8.45 14.98 -32.50
C MET A 210 -9.17 14.08 -33.51
N VAL A 211 -8.47 13.61 -34.55
CA VAL A 211 -9.05 12.73 -35.58
C VAL A 211 -8.25 11.43 -35.69
N GLY A 212 -8.95 10.29 -35.62
CA GLY A 212 -8.41 9.00 -36.07
C GLY A 212 -7.59 8.25 -35.03
N GLU A 213 -6.33 7.94 -35.35
CA GLU A 213 -5.46 7.03 -34.58
C GLU A 213 -5.04 7.62 -33.23
N GLN A 214 -4.88 8.95 -33.16
CA GLN A 214 -4.54 9.70 -31.95
C GLN A 214 -5.67 9.66 -30.90
N GLU A 215 -6.92 9.74 -31.34
CA GLU A 215 -8.10 9.61 -30.47
C GLU A 215 -8.21 8.20 -29.87
N LYS A 216 -7.91 7.17 -30.68
CA LYS A 216 -7.85 5.78 -30.21
C LYS A 216 -6.68 5.55 -29.25
N SER A 217 -5.54 6.20 -29.48
CA SER A 217 -4.38 6.17 -28.60
C SER A 217 -4.69 6.78 -27.23
N TRP A 218 -5.27 7.98 -27.22
CA TRP A 218 -5.66 8.70 -26.00
C TRP A 218 -6.68 7.94 -25.16
N ARG A 219 -7.70 7.36 -25.79
CA ARG A 219 -8.70 6.55 -25.07
C ARG A 219 -8.08 5.29 -24.48
N ARG A 220 -7.15 4.65 -25.18
CA ARG A 220 -6.46 3.44 -24.72
C ARG A 220 -5.52 3.76 -23.56
N GLU A 221 -4.71 4.81 -23.70
CA GLU A 221 -3.77 5.27 -22.68
C GLU A 221 -4.49 5.70 -21.39
N ARG A 222 -5.63 6.40 -21.52
CA ARG A 222 -6.44 6.75 -20.35
C ARG A 222 -7.11 5.55 -19.70
N LEU A 223 -7.57 4.58 -20.49
CA LEU A 223 -8.16 3.35 -19.95
C LEU A 223 -7.09 2.55 -19.17
N GLU A 224 -5.91 2.38 -19.75
CA GLU A 224 -4.78 1.71 -19.12
C GLU A 224 -4.33 2.42 -17.84
N PHE A 225 -4.31 3.76 -17.85
CA PHE A 225 -4.00 4.55 -16.66
C PHE A 225 -5.04 4.35 -15.55
N ILE A 226 -6.34 4.43 -15.88
CA ILE A 226 -7.43 4.24 -14.91
C ILE A 226 -7.41 2.82 -14.36
N GLU A 227 -7.23 1.81 -15.21
CA GLU A 227 -7.15 0.40 -14.80
C GLU A 227 -5.93 0.13 -13.92
N LYS A 228 -4.77 0.70 -14.26
CA LYS A 228 -3.54 0.58 -13.47
C LYS A 228 -3.70 1.22 -12.09
N GLU A 229 -4.24 2.43 -12.02
CA GLU A 229 -4.43 3.15 -10.76
C GLU A 229 -5.50 2.51 -9.89
N THR A 230 -6.60 2.04 -10.48
CA THR A 230 -7.65 1.32 -9.72
C THR A 230 -7.16 -0.02 -9.20
N ARG A 231 -6.42 -0.80 -10.01
CA ARG A 231 -5.77 -2.04 -9.57
C ARG A 231 -4.79 -1.77 -8.43
N ARG A 232 -3.90 -0.78 -8.62
CA ARG A 232 -2.92 -0.39 -7.61
C ARG A 232 -3.58 0.09 -6.31
N HIS A 233 -4.68 0.83 -6.38
CA HIS A 233 -5.40 1.27 -5.19
C HIS A 233 -6.03 0.09 -4.43
N LEU A 234 -6.60 -0.88 -5.14
CA LEU A 234 -7.20 -2.07 -4.53
C LEU A 234 -6.14 -2.98 -3.89
N GLU A 235 -4.96 -3.12 -4.52
CA GLU A 235 -3.82 -3.88 -3.98
C GLU A 235 -3.08 -3.15 -2.85
N SER A 236 -2.86 -1.83 -2.99
CA SER A 236 -2.03 -1.03 -2.09
C SER A 236 -2.79 -0.43 -0.90
N VAL A 237 -4.06 -0.08 -1.05
CA VAL A 237 -4.84 0.53 0.05
C VAL A 237 -5.73 -0.49 0.74
N ARG A 238 -6.39 -1.37 -0.04
CA ARG A 238 -7.30 -2.38 0.52
C ARG A 238 -6.66 -3.74 0.77
N GLY A 239 -5.43 -3.96 0.32
CA GLY A 239 -4.72 -5.22 0.52
C GLY A 239 -5.35 -6.41 -0.23
N LEU A 240 -6.14 -6.15 -1.27
CA LEU A 240 -6.77 -7.18 -2.09
C LEU A 240 -5.77 -7.67 -3.14
N GLU A 241 -5.58 -8.98 -3.25
CA GLU A 241 -4.75 -9.55 -4.32
C GLU A 241 -5.61 -9.71 -5.58
N LEU A 242 -5.26 -8.98 -6.64
CA LEU A 242 -6.00 -9.04 -7.90
C LEU A 242 -5.28 -9.97 -8.90
N GLY A 243 -6.05 -10.80 -9.60
CA GLY A 243 -5.54 -11.59 -10.72
C GLY A 243 -5.28 -10.75 -11.98
N ALA A 244 -4.73 -11.40 -13.01
CA ALA A 244 -4.43 -10.75 -14.30
C ALA A 244 -5.66 -10.14 -14.99
N GLN A 245 -6.87 -10.58 -14.63
CA GLN A 245 -8.14 -10.04 -15.12
C GLN A 245 -8.90 -9.21 -14.08
N GLY A 246 -8.27 -8.86 -12.95
CA GLY A 246 -8.89 -8.04 -11.90
C GLY A 246 -9.84 -8.82 -10.98
N GLU A 247 -9.82 -10.15 -10.98
CA GLU A 247 -10.55 -10.93 -9.98
C GLU A 247 -9.92 -10.79 -8.59
N VAL A 248 -10.73 -10.60 -7.55
CA VAL A 248 -10.29 -10.57 -6.15
C VAL A 248 -10.00 -11.99 -5.70
N ARG A 249 -8.76 -12.26 -5.28
CA ARG A 249 -8.32 -13.57 -4.80
C ARG A 249 -8.35 -13.60 -3.28
N ASP A 250 -9.31 -14.33 -2.74
CA ASP A 250 -9.33 -14.70 -1.32
C ASP A 250 -8.22 -15.73 -1.07
N GLY A 251 -7.48 -15.56 0.03
CA GLY A 251 -6.17 -16.16 0.34
C GLY A 251 -6.07 -17.69 0.46
N GLU A 252 -6.85 -18.47 -0.29
CA GLU A 252 -6.81 -19.93 -0.36
C GLU A 252 -6.01 -20.47 -1.57
N TRP A 253 -5.46 -19.60 -2.42
CA TRP A 253 -4.67 -20.00 -3.58
C TRP A 253 -3.28 -20.54 -3.17
N GLN A 254 -3.08 -21.85 -3.33
CA GLN A 254 -1.79 -22.56 -3.19
C GLN A 254 -0.93 -22.51 -4.48
N GLY A 255 -1.05 -21.43 -5.26
CA GLY A 255 -0.19 -21.20 -6.43
C GLY A 255 1.15 -20.59 -6.03
N GLU A 256 2.07 -20.44 -6.99
CA GLU A 256 3.29 -19.64 -6.83
C GLU A 256 2.90 -18.29 -6.23
N GLY A 257 3.38 -18.00 -5.03
CA GLY A 257 3.02 -16.81 -4.27
C GLY A 257 3.39 -15.52 -5.01
N ARG A 258 3.27 -14.38 -4.33
CA ARG A 258 3.78 -13.08 -4.81
C ARG A 258 5.12 -13.33 -5.51
N LYS A 259 5.27 -12.92 -6.78
CA LYS A 259 6.57 -13.02 -7.46
C LYS A 259 7.53 -12.07 -6.76
N LEU A 260 8.24 -12.59 -5.76
CA LEU A 260 9.30 -11.88 -5.05
C LEU A 260 10.32 -11.47 -6.11
N GLY A 261 10.62 -10.18 -6.17
CA GLY A 261 11.66 -9.69 -7.09
C GLY A 261 12.99 -10.34 -6.72
N ASN A 262 13.86 -10.58 -7.70
CA ASN A 262 15.15 -11.26 -7.46
C ASN A 262 15.98 -10.63 -6.31
N GLY A 263 15.82 -9.31 -6.05
CA GLY A 263 16.48 -8.65 -4.91
C GLY A 263 15.89 -8.99 -3.54
N GLU A 264 14.58 -9.26 -3.45
CA GLU A 264 13.94 -9.70 -2.20
C GLU A 264 14.38 -11.13 -1.84
N VAL A 265 14.67 -11.95 -2.86
CA VAL A 265 15.25 -13.28 -2.69
C VAL A 265 16.70 -13.20 -2.19
N GLU A 266 17.53 -12.31 -2.77
CA GLU A 266 18.91 -12.08 -2.29
C GLU A 266 18.95 -11.58 -0.82
N ASP A 267 18.01 -10.73 -0.42
CA ASP A 267 17.92 -10.23 0.95
C ASP A 267 17.48 -11.33 1.93
N LEU A 268 16.57 -12.21 1.51
CA LEU A 268 16.18 -13.39 2.30
C LEU A 268 17.32 -14.39 2.42
N GLU A 269 18.09 -14.62 1.36
CA GLU A 269 19.29 -15.47 1.40
C GLU A 269 20.36 -14.90 2.35
N LYS A 270 20.51 -13.58 2.37
CA LYS A 270 21.42 -12.89 3.31
C LYS A 270 20.98 -13.04 4.76
N VAL A 271 19.68 -13.00 5.03
CA VAL A 271 19.13 -13.23 6.38
C VAL A 271 19.28 -14.69 6.78
N VAL A 272 19.06 -15.64 5.87
CA VAL A 272 19.28 -17.08 6.14
C VAL A 272 20.75 -17.37 6.43
N GLY A 273 21.70 -16.78 5.69
CA GLY A 273 23.13 -16.92 5.97
C GLY A 273 23.55 -16.34 7.33
N MET A 274 22.85 -15.32 7.84
CA MET A 274 23.06 -14.81 9.20
C MET A 274 22.54 -15.75 10.29
N PHE A 275 21.56 -16.61 10.00
CA PHE A 275 21.09 -17.63 10.93
C PHE A 275 21.96 -18.90 10.91
N GLU A 276 22.51 -19.30 9.75
CA GLU A 276 23.42 -20.45 9.67
C GLU A 276 24.76 -20.20 10.37
N THR A 277 25.24 -18.96 10.39
CA THR A 277 26.48 -18.58 11.09
C THR A 277 26.39 -18.62 12.61
N HIS A 278 25.18 -18.72 13.18
CA HIS A 278 24.97 -18.86 14.62
C HIS A 278 24.83 -20.33 15.10
N ALA A 279 24.94 -21.31 14.20
CA ALA A 279 24.78 -22.75 14.52
C ALA A 279 26.10 -23.54 14.63
N ALA A 280 27.27 -22.88 14.69
CA ALA A 280 28.55 -23.55 14.94
C ALA A 280 28.82 -23.67 16.45
N PRO A 281 29.01 -24.88 17.02
CA PRO A 281 29.30 -25.04 18.44
C PRO A 281 30.75 -24.61 18.76
N PRO A 282 31.00 -24.02 19.93
CA PRO A 282 32.33 -23.55 20.30
C PRO A 282 33.29 -24.73 20.56
N GLN A 283 34.45 -24.69 19.90
CA GLN A 283 35.61 -25.52 20.21
C GLN A 283 36.11 -25.18 21.63
N GLY A 284 36.20 -26.19 22.48
CA GLY A 284 36.70 -26.07 23.85
C GLY A 284 38.20 -25.79 23.87
N ASP A 285 38.58 -24.72 24.56
CA ASP A 285 39.96 -24.43 24.94
C ASP A 285 40.43 -25.48 25.95
N GLY A 286 41.58 -26.10 25.65
CA GLY A 286 42.25 -27.05 26.52
C GLY A 286 43.01 -26.35 27.63
N ASP A 287 42.63 -26.61 28.88
CA ASP A 287 43.39 -26.30 30.08
C ASP A 287 44.75 -27.03 30.05
N ALA A 288 45.83 -26.26 30.02
CA ALA A 288 47.18 -26.73 30.29
C ALA A 288 47.36 -26.81 31.82
N MET A 289 47.24 -28.01 32.38
CA MET A 289 47.64 -28.32 33.75
C MET A 289 49.18 -28.32 33.84
N ASP A 290 49.70 -27.37 34.61
CA ASP A 290 51.05 -27.33 35.15
C ASP A 290 51.07 -28.13 36.47
N GLU A 291 51.73 -29.28 36.48
CA GLU A 291 52.13 -29.97 37.71
C GLU A 291 53.62 -30.33 37.64
N GLY A 292 54.42 -29.62 38.44
CA GLY A 292 55.74 -30.04 38.87
C GLY A 292 55.71 -30.47 40.33
N ALA A 293 55.86 -31.77 40.58
CA ALA A 293 56.64 -32.41 41.66
C ALA A 293 56.39 -33.92 41.67
#